data_AF-A0A6I4MLC2-F1
#
_entry.id   AF-A0A6I4MLC2-F1
#
_cell.length_a   1.000
_cell.length_b   1.000
_cell.length_c   1.000
_cell.angle_alpha   90.00
_cell.angle_beta   90.00
_cell.angle_gamma   90.00
#
_symmetry.space_group_name_H-M   'P 1'
#
loop_
_entity.id
_entity.type
_entity.pdbx_description
1 polymer ?
#
loop_
_entity_poly.entity_id
_entity_poly.type
_entity_poly.pdbx_seq_one_letter_code
_entity_poly.pdbx_strand_id
1 'polypeptide(L)'
;MSAPAPALAAVPWRRAARPGEPRGTEPEWHRRFRTAWETPPRARSAEDLGLLEAARPLIDDARRTLRECLLSDLGPDVPPGLPDLLAAAPPLTWLTMAVQPALAEELAAASARGLDGATPRDRYAAFVRGLADPARALRIWAAYPVLARQVVEILDDWVSARLAFARELAADLPAVTAAFGGAAGLGALTGVEFGQAETHRGGRTVAIVRFERAALVHKPRSLAVDLCFDRLLGWFNDAGVPHPLRRPRLLDRGDRGWSEYIEPAPCAPAGLPAFFWRMGALLALTHAVHGYDLHADNVIAAGADPVVIDLEALFHTSGTQPAARRARLGDPAAARLDASVLRTGLLPGPFVMPDVDTERPFGVDISPLGTAPDRRSLIPTPLTDDPGTDGCGSGSATGPSRRPPGASAFPAAAPSTRARTGTRSSPGTPPPTAASPPPGPGSSLRADRCTGARTSRSG
;
A
#
# COMPACT_ATOMS: atom_id res chain seq x y z
N MET A 1 -3.57 -24.13 44.26
CA MET A 1 -3.53 -25.03 43.10
C MET A 1 -3.79 -24.20 41.87
N SER A 2 -2.87 -24.16 40.90
CA SER A 2 -3.14 -23.48 39.63
C SER A 2 -4.14 -24.31 38.82
N ALA A 3 -5.11 -23.65 38.19
CA ALA A 3 -5.92 -24.31 37.16
C ALA A 3 -5.01 -24.73 35.99
N PRO A 4 -5.25 -25.88 35.33
CA PRO A 4 -4.51 -26.25 34.14
C PRO A 4 -4.73 -25.19 33.05
N ALA A 5 -3.66 -24.82 32.33
CA ALA A 5 -3.76 -23.85 31.25
C ALA A 5 -4.79 -24.33 30.21
N PRO A 6 -5.77 -23.50 29.81
CA PRO A 6 -6.84 -23.92 28.92
C PRO A 6 -6.26 -24.38 27.59
N ALA A 7 -6.59 -25.61 27.21
CA ALA A 7 -5.76 -26.43 26.35
C ALA A 7 -5.44 -25.79 24.99
N LEU A 8 -4.15 -25.73 24.63
CA LEU A 8 -3.72 -25.43 23.26
C LEU A 8 -4.20 -26.48 22.25
N ALA A 9 -4.44 -27.71 22.71
CA ALA A 9 -5.13 -28.74 21.95
C ALA A 9 -6.62 -28.44 21.65
N ALA A 10 -7.18 -27.33 22.16
CA ALA A 10 -8.57 -26.94 21.89
C ALA A 10 -8.77 -26.29 20.52
N VAL A 11 -7.73 -25.78 19.84
CA VAL A 11 -7.84 -25.28 18.46
C VAL A 11 -7.97 -26.48 17.51
N PRO A 12 -9.14 -26.71 16.87
CA PRO A 12 -9.40 -27.97 16.21
C PRO A 12 -8.81 -27.97 14.80
N TRP A 13 -7.48 -28.08 14.65
CA TRP A 13 -6.77 -28.01 13.37
C TRP A 13 -7.32 -28.93 12.27
N ARG A 14 -7.94 -30.05 12.66
CA ARG A 14 -8.65 -30.98 11.75
C ARG A 14 -9.79 -30.32 10.97
N ARG A 15 -10.38 -29.22 11.48
CA ARG A 15 -11.38 -28.38 10.80
C ARG A 15 -10.76 -27.35 9.85
N ALA A 16 -9.45 -27.11 9.93
CA ALA A 16 -8.68 -26.22 9.07
C ALA A 16 -7.69 -26.97 8.15
N ALA A 17 -7.86 -28.28 8.00
CA ALA A 17 -7.10 -29.11 7.07
C ALA A 17 -7.59 -28.89 5.63
N ARG A 18 -6.68 -28.56 4.71
CA ARG A 18 -6.97 -28.38 3.28
C ARG A 18 -7.27 -29.72 2.59
N PRO A 19 -7.95 -29.73 1.43
CA PRO A 19 -8.04 -30.92 0.58
C PRO A 19 -6.65 -31.48 0.28
N GLY A 20 -6.47 -32.79 0.46
CA GLY A 20 -5.19 -33.49 0.27
C GLY A 20 -4.25 -33.53 1.48
N GLU A 21 -4.50 -32.77 2.56
CA GLU A 21 -3.61 -32.80 3.73
C GLU A 21 -3.76 -34.07 4.59
N PRO A 22 -2.65 -34.65 5.12
CA PRO A 22 -2.69 -35.82 5.98
C PRO A 22 -3.43 -35.57 7.30
N ARG A 23 -4.67 -36.04 7.40
CA ARG A 23 -5.49 -35.96 8.64
C ARG A 23 -4.97 -36.83 9.80
N GLY A 24 -3.87 -37.57 9.62
CA GLY A 24 -3.23 -38.36 10.68
C GLY A 24 -2.37 -37.52 11.64
N THR A 25 -1.67 -36.52 11.12
CA THR A 25 -0.52 -35.88 11.79
C THR A 25 -0.77 -34.40 12.07
N GLU A 26 -0.24 -33.87 13.17
CA GLU A 26 -0.28 -32.41 13.46
C GLU A 26 0.40 -31.64 12.32
N PRO A 27 -0.25 -30.64 11.68
CA PRO A 27 0.36 -29.84 10.64
C PRO A 27 1.32 -28.80 11.22
N GLU A 28 2.26 -28.32 10.41
CA GLU A 28 3.32 -27.42 10.86
C GLU A 28 2.80 -26.08 11.40
N TRP A 29 1.82 -25.47 10.72
CA TRP A 29 1.18 -24.24 11.21
C TRP A 29 0.58 -24.41 12.61
N HIS A 30 0.11 -25.61 12.98
CA HIS A 30 -0.44 -25.85 14.32
C HIS A 30 0.67 -26.03 15.37
N ARG A 31 1.83 -26.59 15.00
CA ARG A 31 3.02 -26.56 15.86
C ARG A 31 3.50 -25.13 16.09
N ARG A 32 3.65 -24.33 15.02
CA ARG A 32 4.00 -22.90 15.08
C ARG A 32 3.03 -22.14 15.99
N PHE A 33 1.72 -22.32 15.78
CA PHE A 33 0.67 -21.79 16.65
C PHE A 33 0.91 -22.19 18.11
N ARG A 34 1.00 -23.49 18.40
CA ARG A 34 1.13 -23.99 19.77
C ARG A 34 2.37 -23.46 20.49
N THR A 35 3.52 -23.40 19.81
CA THR A 35 4.78 -22.85 20.35
C THR A 35 4.66 -21.38 20.79
N ALA A 36 3.93 -20.55 20.05
CA ALA A 36 3.78 -19.12 20.36
C ALA A 36 3.03 -18.85 21.69
N TRP A 37 2.19 -19.77 22.15
CA TRP A 37 1.49 -19.70 23.45
C TRP A 37 2.13 -20.57 24.55
N GLU A 38 2.81 -21.67 24.21
CA GLU A 38 3.61 -22.47 25.17
C GLU A 38 4.85 -21.70 25.65
N THR A 39 5.48 -20.95 24.75
CA THR A 39 6.73 -20.20 24.99
C THR A 39 6.63 -18.75 24.49
N PRO A 40 5.73 -17.93 25.06
CA PRO A 40 5.61 -16.53 24.66
C PRO A 40 6.90 -15.75 24.98
N PRO A 41 7.32 -14.81 24.10
CA PRO A 41 8.54 -14.03 24.32
C PRO A 41 8.47 -13.19 25.61
N ARG A 42 9.60 -13.11 26.32
CA ARG A 42 9.70 -12.44 27.63
C ARG A 42 9.42 -10.93 27.62
N ALA A 43 9.48 -10.30 26.45
CA ALA A 43 9.12 -8.91 26.25
C ALA A 43 8.03 -8.81 25.17
N ARG A 44 6.91 -8.17 25.49
CA ARG A 44 5.86 -7.77 24.53
C ARG A 44 6.28 -6.45 23.88
N SER A 45 5.91 -6.20 22.62
CA SER A 45 6.01 -4.86 22.06
C SER A 45 5.04 -3.88 22.77
N ALA A 46 5.41 -2.62 22.91
CA ALA A 46 4.56 -1.55 23.46
C ALA A 46 3.63 -0.91 22.41
N GLU A 47 3.58 -1.50 21.22
CA GLU A 47 2.77 -1.12 20.05
C GLU A 47 1.31 -1.52 20.32
N ASP A 48 0.36 -0.58 20.20
CA ASP A 48 -1.07 -0.89 20.31
C ASP A 48 -1.54 -1.63 19.04
N LEU A 49 -2.02 -2.86 19.22
CA LEU A 49 -2.50 -3.72 18.14
C LEU A 49 -4.04 -3.69 18.01
N GLY A 50 -4.77 -3.05 18.94
CA GLY A 50 -6.24 -3.06 18.95
C GLY A 50 -6.81 -4.48 18.91
N LEU A 51 -7.67 -4.78 17.93
CA LEU A 51 -8.21 -6.13 17.73
C LEU A 51 -7.15 -7.20 17.41
N LEU A 52 -5.95 -6.82 16.91
CA LEU A 52 -4.83 -7.74 16.72
C LEU A 52 -4.11 -8.13 18.03
N GLU A 53 -4.48 -7.61 19.20
CA GLU A 53 -3.96 -8.14 20.49
C GLU A 53 -4.22 -9.65 20.64
N ALA A 54 -5.33 -10.17 20.08
CA ALA A 54 -5.62 -11.61 20.06
C ALA A 54 -4.56 -12.44 19.29
N ALA A 55 -3.86 -11.83 18.33
CA ALA A 55 -2.81 -12.42 17.52
C ALA A 55 -1.39 -12.08 18.03
N ARG A 56 -1.25 -11.26 19.08
CA ARG A 56 0.05 -10.82 19.61
C ARG A 56 1.06 -11.95 19.83
N PRO A 57 0.71 -13.10 20.44
CA PRO A 57 1.69 -14.17 20.65
C PRO A 57 2.33 -14.65 19.36
N LEU A 58 1.56 -14.77 18.27
CA LEU A 58 2.06 -15.13 16.94
C LEU A 58 2.95 -14.04 16.34
N ILE A 59 2.55 -12.77 16.46
CA ILE A 59 3.30 -11.63 15.91
C ILE A 59 4.67 -11.50 16.60
N ASP A 60 4.69 -11.56 17.93
CA ASP A 60 5.92 -11.45 18.71
C ASP A 60 6.78 -12.74 18.59
N ASP A 61 6.20 -13.94 18.40
CA ASP A 61 6.93 -15.17 18.09
C ASP A 61 7.55 -15.18 16.67
N ALA A 62 6.85 -14.66 15.67
CA ALA A 62 7.37 -14.51 14.32
C ALA A 62 8.52 -13.49 14.28
N ARG A 63 8.37 -12.35 14.99
CA ARG A 63 9.44 -11.35 15.20
C ARG A 63 10.66 -11.94 15.92
N ARG A 64 10.46 -12.86 16.87
CA ARG A 64 11.53 -13.60 17.57
C ARG A 64 12.23 -14.58 16.61
N THR A 65 11.45 -15.43 15.95
CA THR A 65 11.94 -16.45 15.00
C THR A 65 12.74 -15.82 13.86
N LEU A 66 12.28 -14.70 13.29
CA LEU A 66 13.02 -13.97 12.24
C LEU A 66 14.40 -13.50 12.72
N ARG A 67 14.49 -12.93 13.94
CA ARG A 67 15.79 -12.52 14.51
C ARG A 67 16.72 -13.70 14.75
N GLU A 68 16.21 -14.79 15.32
CA GLU A 68 16.99 -16.01 15.58
C GLU A 68 17.55 -16.59 14.28
N CYS A 69 16.71 -16.76 13.25
CA CYS A 69 17.14 -17.26 11.95
C CYS A 69 18.11 -16.32 11.22
N LEU A 70 17.95 -14.99 11.33
CA LEU A 70 18.89 -14.03 10.74
C LEU A 70 20.27 -14.06 11.41
N LEU A 71 20.33 -14.39 12.70
CA LEU A 71 21.58 -14.54 13.45
C LEU A 71 22.25 -15.91 13.23
N SER A 72 21.48 -16.97 12.95
CA SER A 72 22.05 -18.30 12.63
C SER A 72 22.52 -18.43 11.18
N ASP A 73 21.75 -17.92 10.22
CA ASP A 73 21.90 -18.32 8.81
C ASP A 73 22.94 -17.51 8.03
N LEU A 74 23.24 -16.30 8.49
CA LEU A 74 24.01 -15.30 7.73
C LEU A 74 25.33 -14.88 8.40
N GLY A 75 25.53 -15.25 9.67
CA GLY A 75 26.80 -15.04 10.39
C GLY A 75 27.27 -13.57 10.41
N PRO A 76 28.59 -13.30 10.24
CA PRO A 76 29.15 -11.96 10.38
C PRO A 76 28.94 -11.06 9.15
N ASP A 77 28.50 -11.60 8.01
CA ASP A 77 28.33 -10.87 6.75
C ASP A 77 27.02 -10.05 6.70
N VAL A 78 26.23 -10.10 7.76
CA VAL A 78 24.99 -9.31 7.95
C VAL A 78 25.32 -7.83 8.17
N PRO A 79 24.76 -6.89 7.37
CA PRO A 79 24.82 -5.46 7.68
C PRO A 79 24.31 -5.16 9.10
N PRO A 80 25.07 -4.47 9.96
CA PRO A 80 24.66 -4.16 11.33
C PRO A 80 23.26 -3.54 11.40
N GLY A 81 22.43 -4.03 12.31
CA GLY A 81 21.05 -3.58 12.49
C GLY A 81 20.01 -4.21 11.54
N LEU A 82 20.42 -4.95 10.49
CA LEU A 82 19.46 -5.61 9.57
C LEU A 82 18.41 -6.49 10.29
N PRO A 83 18.74 -7.30 11.32
CA PRO A 83 17.74 -8.13 12.00
C PRO A 83 16.60 -7.34 12.64
N ASP A 84 16.89 -6.18 13.22
CA ASP A 84 15.87 -5.31 13.81
C ASP A 84 15.11 -4.52 12.75
N LEU A 85 15.76 -4.04 11.69
CA LEU A 85 15.09 -3.41 10.55
C LEU A 85 14.07 -4.36 9.89
N LEU A 86 14.43 -5.63 9.71
CA LEU A 86 13.53 -6.62 9.12
C LEU A 86 12.43 -7.09 10.07
N ALA A 87 12.67 -7.13 11.39
CA ALA A 87 11.67 -7.51 12.39
C ALA A 87 10.77 -6.36 12.87
N ALA A 88 11.12 -5.10 12.62
CA ALA A 88 10.34 -3.94 13.05
C ALA A 88 8.92 -3.95 12.48
N ALA A 89 8.78 -4.19 11.17
CA ALA A 89 7.53 -4.11 10.42
C ALA A 89 6.97 -5.49 9.99
N PRO A 90 6.17 -6.16 10.87
CA PRO A 90 5.33 -7.31 10.51
C PRO A 90 4.15 -6.88 9.61
N PRO A 91 3.42 -7.83 8.98
CA PRO A 91 2.43 -7.54 7.95
C PRO A 91 1.07 -7.10 8.55
N LEU A 92 1.07 -6.12 9.46
CA LEU A 92 -0.11 -5.71 10.24
C LEU A 92 -1.34 -5.37 9.38
N THR A 93 -1.16 -4.72 8.22
CA THR A 93 -2.28 -4.43 7.29
C THR A 93 -3.01 -5.69 6.85
N TRP A 94 -2.26 -6.71 6.40
CA TRP A 94 -2.80 -7.99 5.94
C TRP A 94 -3.43 -8.80 7.10
N LEU A 95 -2.82 -8.73 8.29
CA LEU A 95 -3.37 -9.34 9.49
C LEU A 95 -4.68 -8.67 9.92
N THR A 96 -4.77 -7.34 9.91
CA THR A 96 -6.01 -6.60 10.18
C THR A 96 -7.09 -6.96 9.16
N MET A 97 -6.76 -6.98 7.86
CA MET A 97 -7.72 -7.36 6.81
C MET A 97 -8.28 -8.78 6.99
N ALA A 98 -7.46 -9.74 7.47
CA ALA A 98 -7.92 -11.09 7.76
C ALA A 98 -8.72 -11.18 9.08
N VAL A 99 -8.24 -10.55 10.15
CA VAL A 99 -8.72 -10.77 11.53
C VAL A 99 -9.89 -9.86 11.92
N GLN A 100 -9.95 -8.64 11.39
CA GLN A 100 -10.93 -7.63 11.81
C GLN A 100 -12.40 -8.11 11.71
N PRO A 101 -12.87 -8.80 10.65
CA PRO A 101 -14.29 -9.18 10.56
C PRO A 101 -14.74 -10.11 11.70
N ALA A 102 -13.97 -11.15 12.01
CA ALA A 102 -14.29 -12.08 13.10
C ALA A 102 -14.14 -11.45 14.49
N LEU A 103 -13.20 -10.51 14.66
CA LEU A 103 -13.00 -9.81 15.93
C LEU A 103 -14.04 -8.70 16.14
N ALA A 104 -14.60 -8.13 15.07
CA ALA A 104 -15.78 -7.25 15.12
C ALA A 104 -17.05 -8.04 15.49
N GLU A 105 -17.23 -9.25 14.95
CA GLU A 105 -18.33 -10.16 15.36
C GLU A 105 -18.24 -10.53 16.85
N GLU A 106 -17.06 -10.94 17.35
CA GLU A 106 -16.84 -11.20 18.77
C GLU A 106 -17.04 -9.94 19.65
N LEU A 107 -16.68 -8.75 19.16
CA LEU A 107 -16.89 -7.47 19.83
C LEU A 107 -18.37 -7.13 19.94
N ALA A 108 -19.13 -7.23 18.85
CA ALA A 108 -20.58 -7.02 18.86
C ALA A 108 -21.29 -8.03 19.78
N ALA A 109 -20.91 -9.31 19.69
CA ALA A 109 -21.42 -10.36 20.56
C ALA A 109 -21.04 -10.15 22.03
N ALA A 110 -19.90 -9.51 22.33
CA ALA A 110 -19.52 -9.13 23.69
C ALA A 110 -20.28 -7.89 24.19
N SER A 111 -20.43 -6.84 23.37
CA SER A 111 -21.22 -5.65 23.70
C SER A 111 -22.67 -6.01 24.02
N ALA A 112 -23.29 -6.90 23.23
CA ALA A 112 -24.63 -7.42 23.47
C ALA A 112 -24.78 -8.24 24.78
N ARG A 113 -23.67 -8.69 25.39
CA ARG A 113 -23.63 -9.36 26.71
C ARG A 113 -23.27 -8.40 27.86
N GLY A 114 -22.98 -7.14 27.56
CA GLY A 114 -22.41 -6.16 28.49
C GLY A 114 -20.88 -6.17 28.49
N LEU A 115 -20.29 -5.01 28.22
CA LEU A 115 -18.86 -4.75 28.36
C LEU A 115 -18.62 -3.64 29.39
N ASP A 116 -17.55 -3.76 30.18
CA ASP A 116 -17.17 -2.76 31.19
C ASP A 116 -16.74 -1.45 30.52
N GLY A 117 -17.46 -0.35 30.77
CA GLY A 117 -17.08 0.97 30.29
C GLY A 117 -18.25 1.94 30.16
N ALA A 118 -18.04 3.19 30.58
CA ALA A 118 -19.06 4.24 30.53
C ALA A 118 -19.38 4.66 29.09
N THR A 119 -18.35 4.80 28.25
CA THR A 119 -18.47 5.17 26.83
C THR A 119 -18.21 3.97 25.90
N PRO A 120 -18.63 4.04 24.62
CA PRO A 120 -18.28 3.04 23.61
C PRO A 120 -16.78 2.79 23.47
N ARG A 121 -15.94 3.81 23.71
CA ARG A 121 -14.48 3.69 23.66
C ARG A 121 -13.91 2.95 24.87
N ASP A 122 -14.48 3.16 26.05
CA ASP A 122 -14.08 2.43 27.26
C ASP A 122 -14.37 0.92 27.12
N ARG A 123 -15.54 0.59 26.54
CA ARG A 123 -15.97 -0.80 26.30
C ARG A 123 -15.13 -1.49 25.22
N TYR A 124 -14.79 -0.79 24.13
CA TYR A 124 -13.78 -1.28 23.18
C TYR A 124 -12.42 -1.53 23.84
N ALA A 125 -11.93 -0.57 24.63
CA ALA A 125 -10.66 -0.71 25.33
C ALA A 125 -10.68 -1.84 26.37
N ALA A 126 -11.82 -2.10 27.02
CA ALA A 126 -12.01 -3.27 27.90
C ALA A 126 -12.03 -4.59 27.11
N PHE A 127 -12.68 -4.63 25.95
CA PHE A 127 -12.64 -5.78 25.05
C PHE A 127 -11.20 -6.09 24.61
N VAL A 128 -10.47 -5.08 24.11
CA VAL A 128 -9.07 -5.20 23.65
C VAL A 128 -8.13 -5.61 24.78
N ARG A 129 -8.20 -4.98 25.96
CA ARG A 129 -7.46 -5.44 27.15
C ARG A 129 -7.77 -6.90 27.50
N GLY A 130 -9.01 -7.32 27.30
CA GLY A 130 -9.43 -8.71 27.47
C GLY A 130 -8.80 -9.69 26.47
N LEU A 131 -8.46 -9.27 25.25
CA LEU A 131 -7.78 -10.14 24.27
C LEU A 131 -6.36 -10.55 24.71
N ALA A 132 -5.77 -9.82 25.65
CA ALA A 132 -4.48 -10.16 26.25
C ALA A 132 -4.55 -11.33 27.27
N ASP A 133 -5.75 -11.81 27.63
CA ASP A 133 -5.93 -13.09 28.35
C ASP A 133 -5.75 -14.27 27.38
N PRO A 134 -4.75 -15.15 27.58
CA PRO A 134 -4.55 -16.33 26.75
C PRO A 134 -5.79 -17.24 26.70
N ALA A 135 -6.56 -17.34 27.79
CA ALA A 135 -7.76 -18.17 27.81
C ALA A 135 -8.84 -17.65 26.86
N ARG A 136 -9.06 -16.33 26.80
CA ARG A 136 -9.98 -15.67 25.87
C ARG A 136 -9.49 -15.73 24.44
N ALA A 137 -8.22 -15.43 24.18
CA ALA A 137 -7.65 -15.53 22.84
C ALA A 137 -7.79 -16.96 22.27
N LEU A 138 -7.46 -17.99 23.04
CA LEU A 138 -7.56 -19.39 22.59
C LEU A 138 -9.01 -19.85 22.36
N ARG A 139 -10.01 -19.30 23.06
CA ARG A 139 -11.43 -19.57 22.75
C ARG A 139 -11.82 -19.02 21.38
N ILE A 140 -11.37 -17.81 21.03
CA ILE A 140 -11.62 -17.19 19.71
C ILE A 140 -10.93 -18.03 18.62
N TRP A 141 -9.64 -18.37 18.78
CA TRP A 141 -8.92 -19.19 17.80
C TRP A 141 -9.49 -20.62 17.65
N ALA A 142 -10.10 -21.18 18.70
CA ALA A 142 -10.80 -22.47 18.62
C ALA A 142 -12.16 -22.39 17.90
N ALA A 143 -12.84 -21.23 17.92
CA ALA A 143 -14.02 -20.95 17.12
C ALA A 143 -13.67 -20.73 15.64
N TYR A 144 -12.58 -20.01 15.36
CA TYR A 144 -12.12 -19.65 14.01
C TYR A 144 -10.78 -20.33 13.61
N PRO A 145 -10.70 -21.69 13.56
CA PRO A 145 -9.43 -22.39 13.32
C PRO A 145 -8.84 -22.17 11.92
N VAL A 146 -9.67 -21.84 10.92
CA VAL A 146 -9.21 -21.49 9.57
C VAL A 146 -8.52 -20.13 9.57
N LEU A 147 -9.02 -19.18 10.36
CA LEU A 147 -8.40 -17.87 10.55
C LEU A 147 -7.10 -17.99 11.37
N ALA A 148 -7.09 -18.82 12.41
CA ALA A 148 -5.88 -19.15 13.17
C ALA A 148 -4.75 -19.66 12.25
N ARG A 149 -5.09 -20.57 11.34
CA ARG A 149 -4.18 -21.04 10.29
C ARG A 149 -3.73 -19.91 9.36
N GLN A 150 -4.66 -19.10 8.85
CA GLN A 150 -4.34 -18.01 7.91
C GLN A 150 -3.39 -16.98 8.53
N VAL A 151 -3.56 -16.62 9.80
CA VAL A 151 -2.66 -15.71 10.53
C VAL A 151 -1.26 -16.29 10.66
N VAL A 152 -1.14 -17.58 10.95
CA VAL A 152 0.16 -18.28 10.99
C VAL A 152 0.81 -18.29 9.60
N GLU A 153 0.08 -18.67 8.55
CA GLU A 153 0.62 -18.71 7.18
C GLU A 153 1.06 -17.33 6.68
N ILE A 154 0.33 -16.25 6.99
CA ILE A 154 0.74 -14.86 6.66
C ILE A 154 2.05 -14.48 7.37
N LEU A 155 2.25 -14.95 8.61
CA LEU A 155 3.47 -14.66 9.38
C LEU A 155 4.64 -15.54 8.95
N ASP A 156 4.43 -16.82 8.67
CA ASP A 156 5.48 -17.73 8.16
C ASP A 156 5.93 -17.33 6.75
N ASP A 157 5.02 -16.88 5.86
CA ASP A 157 5.36 -16.26 4.56
C ASP A 157 6.19 -14.98 4.75
N TRP A 158 5.82 -14.12 5.71
CA TRP A 158 6.57 -12.90 6.01
C TRP A 158 7.98 -13.19 6.54
N VAL A 159 8.13 -14.13 7.49
CA VAL A 159 9.46 -14.57 7.97
C VAL A 159 10.28 -15.11 6.79
N SER A 160 9.68 -15.97 5.96
CA SER A 160 10.34 -16.58 4.79
C SER A 160 10.80 -15.54 3.77
N ALA A 161 9.96 -14.55 3.46
CA ALA A 161 10.29 -13.47 2.53
C ALA A 161 11.39 -12.54 3.08
N ARG A 162 11.39 -12.25 4.39
CA ARG A 162 12.44 -11.43 5.04
C ARG A 162 13.77 -12.19 5.13
N LEU A 163 13.77 -13.50 5.37
CA LEU A 163 14.97 -14.35 5.31
C LEU A 163 15.52 -14.48 3.88
N ALA A 164 14.65 -14.60 2.86
CA ALA A 164 15.06 -14.58 1.46
C ALA A 164 15.75 -13.24 1.11
N PHE A 165 15.08 -12.12 1.38
CA PHE A 165 15.64 -10.78 1.14
C PHE A 165 16.99 -10.57 1.85
N ALA A 166 17.15 -11.05 3.08
CA ALA A 166 18.40 -10.87 3.82
C ALA A 166 19.58 -11.65 3.20
N ARG A 167 19.34 -12.87 2.72
CA ARG A 167 20.32 -13.67 1.96
C ARG A 167 20.65 -13.02 0.61
N GLU A 168 19.63 -12.50 -0.08
CA GLU A 168 19.76 -11.81 -1.36
C GLU A 168 20.58 -10.50 -1.22
N LEU A 169 20.29 -9.68 -0.20
CA LEU A 169 21.05 -8.48 0.16
C LEU A 169 22.50 -8.80 0.53
N ALA A 170 22.75 -9.77 1.42
CA ALA A 170 24.11 -10.13 1.84
C ALA A 170 24.96 -10.63 0.66
N ALA A 171 24.41 -11.52 -0.17
CA ALA A 171 25.11 -12.09 -1.33
C ALA A 171 25.40 -11.04 -2.44
N ASP A 172 24.54 -10.03 -2.59
CA ASP A 172 24.71 -9.00 -3.61
C ASP A 172 25.45 -7.76 -3.14
N LEU A 173 25.62 -7.55 -1.82
CA LEU A 173 26.20 -6.32 -1.24
C LEU A 173 27.53 -5.87 -1.89
N PRO A 174 28.49 -6.76 -2.25
CA PRO A 174 29.71 -6.33 -2.95
C PRO A 174 29.43 -5.77 -4.36
N ALA A 175 28.55 -6.42 -5.12
CA ALA A 175 28.16 -6.00 -6.47
C ALA A 175 27.31 -4.72 -6.44
N VAL A 176 26.41 -4.60 -5.46
CA VAL A 176 25.61 -3.40 -5.20
C VAL A 176 26.50 -2.23 -4.79
N THR A 177 27.50 -2.46 -3.94
CA THR A 177 28.47 -1.42 -3.55
C THR A 177 29.27 -0.93 -4.76
N ALA A 178 29.75 -1.84 -5.62
CA ALA A 178 30.48 -1.50 -6.83
C ALA A 178 29.62 -0.73 -7.86
N ALA A 179 28.37 -1.14 -8.07
CA ALA A 179 27.48 -0.51 -9.05
C ALA A 179 26.92 0.86 -8.58
N PHE A 180 26.65 1.01 -7.28
CA PHE A 180 25.87 2.14 -6.78
C PHE A 180 26.64 3.11 -5.86
N GLY A 181 27.61 2.63 -5.07
CA GLY A 181 28.30 3.42 -4.03
C GLY A 181 29.40 4.37 -4.53
N GLY A 182 29.90 4.18 -5.76
CA GLY A 182 30.97 4.99 -6.31
C GLY A 182 32.24 4.99 -5.44
N ALA A 183 33.01 6.09 -5.46
CA ALA A 183 34.27 6.21 -4.73
C ALA A 183 34.13 6.29 -3.20
N ALA A 184 32.93 6.51 -2.67
CA ALA A 184 32.67 6.71 -1.24
C ALA A 184 31.96 5.53 -0.56
N GLY A 185 31.55 4.52 -1.33
CA GLY A 185 30.72 3.41 -0.85
C GLY A 185 29.28 3.84 -0.49
N LEU A 186 28.46 2.87 -0.08
CA LEU A 186 27.06 3.10 0.29
C LEU A 186 26.91 3.78 1.67
N GLY A 187 27.90 3.61 2.56
CA GLY A 187 27.78 3.88 3.99
C GLY A 187 27.06 2.75 4.74
N ALA A 188 26.75 2.97 6.02
CA ALA A 188 26.00 2.02 6.84
C ALA A 188 24.55 1.85 6.33
N LEU A 189 23.94 0.69 6.59
CA LEU A 189 22.52 0.45 6.34
C LEU A 189 21.67 1.24 7.36
N THR A 190 20.73 2.05 6.88
CA THR A 190 19.91 2.94 7.72
C THR A 190 18.42 2.62 7.72
N GLY A 191 17.93 1.87 6.72
CA GLY A 191 16.53 1.43 6.70
C GLY A 191 16.18 0.46 5.58
N VAL A 192 15.12 -0.32 5.78
CA VAL A 192 14.50 -1.16 4.73
C VAL A 192 12.98 -1.00 4.80
N GLU A 193 12.36 -0.54 3.72
CA GLU A 193 10.91 -0.41 3.58
C GLU A 193 10.41 -1.38 2.52
N PHE A 194 9.35 -2.14 2.81
CA PHE A 194 8.77 -3.11 1.89
C PHE A 194 7.48 -2.57 1.28
N GLY A 195 7.30 -2.76 -0.03
CA GLY A 195 6.08 -2.39 -0.75
C GLY A 195 4.86 -3.10 -0.18
N GLN A 196 3.74 -2.35 -0.08
CA GLN A 196 2.50 -2.83 0.54
C GLN A 196 1.45 -3.36 -0.46
N ALA A 197 1.57 -3.02 -1.75
CA ALA A 197 0.54 -3.32 -2.75
C ALA A 197 0.61 -4.76 -3.29
N GLU A 198 1.79 -5.22 -3.70
CA GLU A 198 1.96 -6.50 -4.41
C GLU A 198 2.89 -7.47 -3.67
N THR A 199 2.33 -8.65 -3.35
CA THR A 199 3.04 -9.82 -2.84
C THR A 199 3.10 -10.89 -3.92
N HIS A 200 4.26 -11.06 -4.54
CA HIS A 200 4.48 -12.15 -5.49
C HIS A 200 4.83 -13.44 -4.73
N ARG A 201 4.17 -14.55 -5.08
CA ARG A 201 4.61 -15.95 -4.81
C ARG A 201 5.22 -16.18 -3.42
N GLY A 202 4.42 -16.04 -2.35
CA GLY A 202 4.85 -16.29 -0.97
C GLY A 202 5.55 -15.07 -0.35
N GLY A 203 4.81 -13.98 -0.16
CA GLY A 203 5.24 -12.81 0.61
C GLY A 203 6.37 -11.93 0.03
N ARG A 204 6.96 -12.26 -1.13
CA ARG A 204 8.05 -11.46 -1.72
C ARG A 204 7.51 -10.16 -2.31
N THR A 205 8.08 -9.02 -1.91
CA THR A 205 7.72 -7.68 -2.41
C THR A 205 8.96 -6.89 -2.81
N VAL A 206 8.76 -5.82 -3.58
CA VAL A 206 9.78 -4.79 -3.85
C VAL A 206 10.17 -4.11 -2.52
N ALA A 207 11.47 -3.86 -2.29
CA ALA A 207 11.97 -3.22 -1.07
C ALA A 207 12.88 -2.03 -1.37
N ILE A 208 12.62 -0.88 -0.73
CA ILE A 208 13.49 0.30 -0.76
C ILE A 208 14.53 0.14 0.37
N VAL A 209 15.79 0.03 -0.02
CA VAL A 209 16.93 -0.15 0.88
C VAL A 209 17.69 1.17 0.98
N ARG A 210 17.81 1.72 2.19
CA ARG A 210 18.50 2.98 2.45
C ARG A 210 19.80 2.72 3.20
N PHE A 211 20.85 3.36 2.70
CA PHE A 211 22.15 3.49 3.33
C PHE A 211 22.42 4.98 3.59
N GLU A 212 23.46 5.32 4.35
CA GLU A 212 23.81 6.72 4.66
C GLU A 212 24.05 7.60 3.41
N ARG A 213 24.48 7.00 2.28
CA ARG A 213 24.92 7.73 1.07
C ARG A 213 24.14 7.36 -0.20
N ALA A 214 23.21 6.40 -0.11
CA ALA A 214 22.46 5.90 -1.25
C ALA A 214 21.11 5.31 -0.83
N ALA A 215 20.09 5.48 -1.67
CA ALA A 215 18.85 4.71 -1.61
C ALA A 215 18.74 3.86 -2.89
N LEU A 216 18.27 2.63 -2.75
CA LEU A 216 18.16 1.64 -3.82
C LEU A 216 16.82 0.90 -3.73
N VAL A 217 16.41 0.29 -4.84
CA VAL A 217 15.22 -0.55 -4.90
C VAL A 217 15.63 -1.97 -5.25
N HIS A 218 15.41 -2.90 -4.33
CA HIS A 218 15.46 -4.33 -4.60
C HIS A 218 14.14 -4.79 -5.23
N LYS A 219 14.20 -5.42 -6.39
CA LYS A 219 13.06 -6.10 -7.01
C LYS A 219 13.30 -7.62 -6.99
N PRO A 220 12.40 -8.45 -6.41
CA PRO A 220 12.52 -9.91 -6.40
C PRO A 220 12.11 -10.53 -7.76
N ARG A 221 12.54 -9.91 -8.86
CA ARG A 221 12.38 -10.35 -10.26
C ARG A 221 13.59 -9.91 -11.09
N SER A 222 13.87 -10.60 -12.19
CA SER A 222 14.88 -10.15 -13.17
C SER A 222 14.64 -8.72 -13.63
N LEU A 223 15.73 -7.99 -13.90
CA LEU A 223 15.72 -6.68 -14.54
C LEU A 223 16.07 -6.74 -16.04
N ALA A 224 16.02 -7.92 -16.68
CA ALA A 224 16.30 -8.05 -18.11
C ALA A 224 15.39 -7.19 -19.01
N VAL A 225 14.13 -6.97 -18.58
CA VAL A 225 13.17 -6.07 -19.24
C VAL A 225 13.55 -4.60 -19.02
N ASP A 226 13.82 -4.22 -17.77
CA ASP A 226 14.25 -2.88 -17.38
C ASP A 226 15.55 -2.48 -18.13
N LEU A 227 16.52 -3.40 -18.23
CA LEU A 227 17.75 -3.25 -19.02
C LEU A 227 17.52 -3.20 -20.54
N CYS A 228 16.46 -3.83 -21.05
CA CYS A 228 16.11 -3.73 -22.46
C CYS A 228 15.48 -2.39 -22.80
N PHE A 229 14.67 -1.83 -21.89
CA PHE A 229 14.15 -0.48 -22.00
C PHE A 229 15.25 0.58 -21.86
N ASP A 230 16.18 0.40 -20.92
CA ASP A 230 17.36 1.27 -20.78
C ASP A 230 18.19 1.39 -22.08
N ARG A 231 18.39 0.28 -22.81
CA ARG A 231 19.05 0.31 -24.13
C ARG A 231 18.26 1.11 -25.18
N LEU A 232 16.92 1.03 -25.15
CA LEU A 232 16.05 1.82 -26.03
C LEU A 232 16.11 3.32 -25.69
N LEU A 233 16.14 3.68 -24.40
CA LEU A 233 16.36 5.05 -23.94
C LEU A 233 17.74 5.58 -24.35
N GLY A 234 18.77 4.73 -24.30
CA GLY A 234 20.11 5.04 -24.83
C GLY A 234 20.07 5.41 -26.31
N TRP A 235 19.61 4.48 -27.15
CA TRP A 235 19.46 4.70 -28.60
C TRP A 235 18.64 5.95 -28.95
N PHE A 236 17.57 6.23 -28.21
CA PHE A 236 16.75 7.43 -28.41
C PHE A 236 17.51 8.72 -28.03
N ASN A 237 18.28 8.70 -26.95
CA ASN A 237 19.10 9.84 -26.54
C ASN A 237 20.26 10.11 -27.51
N ASP A 238 20.90 9.05 -28.01
CA ASP A 238 22.04 9.11 -28.95
C ASP A 238 21.65 9.72 -30.31
N ALA A 239 20.36 9.80 -30.63
CA ALA A 239 19.82 10.52 -31.79
C ALA A 239 19.88 12.06 -31.69
N GLY A 240 20.44 12.63 -30.62
CA GLY A 240 20.65 14.07 -30.48
C GLY A 240 19.39 14.85 -30.09
N VAL A 241 18.46 14.21 -29.38
CA VAL A 241 17.16 14.79 -28.97
C VAL A 241 17.32 15.99 -28.03
N PRO A 242 16.42 17.00 -28.09
CA PRO A 242 16.55 18.24 -27.31
C PRO A 242 16.44 18.04 -25.79
N HIS A 243 15.75 16.99 -25.34
CA HIS A 243 15.55 16.66 -23.94
C HIS A 243 15.77 15.15 -23.72
N PRO A 244 17.01 14.69 -23.46
CA PRO A 244 17.28 13.27 -23.25
C PRO A 244 16.50 12.73 -22.06
N LEU A 245 16.08 11.47 -22.16
CA LEU A 245 15.36 10.73 -21.13
C LEU A 245 16.32 10.20 -20.06
N ARG A 246 15.96 10.35 -18.78
CA ARG A 246 16.76 9.85 -17.66
C ARG A 246 16.81 8.32 -17.68
N ARG A 247 18.03 7.78 -17.54
CA ARG A 247 18.34 6.35 -17.51
C ARG A 247 18.75 5.96 -16.08
N PRO A 248 17.91 5.23 -15.32
CA PRO A 248 18.29 4.74 -13.99
C PRO A 248 19.48 3.78 -14.06
N ARG A 249 20.34 3.76 -13.02
CA ARG A 249 21.31 2.67 -12.86
C ARG A 249 20.59 1.37 -12.48
N LEU A 250 20.98 0.27 -13.12
CA LEU A 250 20.37 -1.05 -12.99
C LEU A 250 21.44 -2.12 -12.80
N LEU A 251 21.15 -3.12 -11.97
CA LEU A 251 21.97 -4.31 -11.72
C LEU A 251 21.06 -5.54 -11.69
N ASP A 252 20.96 -6.24 -12.81
CA ASP A 252 20.27 -7.54 -12.88
C ASP A 252 21.13 -8.64 -12.25
N ARG A 253 20.48 -9.57 -11.56
CA ARG A 253 21.09 -10.74 -10.90
C ARG A 253 20.48 -12.06 -11.42
N GLY A 254 19.55 -11.98 -12.38
CA GLY A 254 18.98 -13.13 -13.08
C GLY A 254 17.61 -13.54 -12.53
N ASP A 255 17.50 -13.81 -11.23
CA ASP A 255 16.22 -14.08 -10.56
C ASP A 255 15.62 -12.85 -9.84
N ARG A 256 16.48 -11.87 -9.53
CA ARG A 256 16.19 -10.61 -8.84
C ARG A 256 17.05 -9.48 -9.42
N GLY A 257 16.91 -8.26 -8.91
CA GLY A 257 17.90 -7.22 -9.15
C GLY A 257 17.70 -5.94 -8.36
N TRP A 258 18.58 -4.98 -8.64
CA TRP A 258 18.70 -3.72 -7.92
C TRP A 258 18.64 -2.54 -8.89
N SER A 259 17.87 -1.50 -8.56
CA SER A 259 17.89 -0.23 -9.27
C SER A 259 18.24 0.94 -8.36
N GLU A 260 18.68 2.04 -8.96
CA GLU A 260 18.68 3.35 -8.33
C GLU A 260 17.28 3.70 -7.79
N TYR A 261 17.22 4.24 -6.57
CA TYR A 261 15.99 4.86 -6.08
C TYR A 261 15.81 6.23 -6.74
N ILE A 262 14.73 6.40 -7.48
CA ILE A 262 14.39 7.66 -8.13
C ILE A 262 13.65 8.52 -7.12
N GLU A 263 14.36 9.45 -6.49
CA GLU A 263 13.75 10.41 -5.56
C GLU A 263 12.80 11.37 -6.31
N PRO A 264 11.51 11.46 -5.90
CA PRO A 264 10.58 12.44 -6.46
C PRO A 264 11.00 13.87 -6.12
N ALA A 265 10.92 14.78 -7.07
CA ALA A 265 11.37 16.16 -6.89
C ALA A 265 10.42 17.18 -7.56
N PRO A 266 10.25 18.39 -6.97
CA PRO A 266 9.44 19.43 -7.58
C PRO A 266 10.08 19.98 -8.86
N CYS A 267 9.26 20.41 -9.82
CA CYS A 267 9.74 21.10 -11.01
C CYS A 267 9.46 22.61 -10.91
N ALA A 268 10.44 23.43 -11.30
CA ALA A 268 10.19 24.85 -11.57
C ALA A 268 9.39 24.98 -12.88
N PRO A 269 8.53 26.02 -13.04
CA PRO A 269 7.71 26.19 -14.25
C PRO A 269 8.48 26.15 -15.57
N ALA A 270 9.72 26.67 -15.59
CA ALA A 270 10.60 26.65 -16.76
C ALA A 270 11.03 25.24 -17.22
N GLY A 271 10.97 24.23 -16.34
CA GLY A 271 11.26 22.83 -16.68
C GLY A 271 10.05 22.03 -17.18
N LEU A 272 8.83 22.55 -17.00
CA LEU A 272 7.61 21.85 -17.42
C LEU A 272 7.53 21.55 -18.93
N PRO A 273 7.99 22.42 -19.86
CA PRO A 273 8.04 22.08 -21.28
C PRO A 273 8.90 20.85 -21.57
N ALA A 274 10.06 20.73 -20.90
CA ALA A 274 10.94 19.57 -21.04
C ALA A 274 10.31 18.31 -20.42
N PHE A 275 9.66 18.44 -19.25
CA PHE A 275 8.91 17.34 -18.63
C PHE A 275 7.82 16.78 -19.54
N PHE A 276 6.97 17.63 -20.12
CA PHE A 276 5.89 17.18 -21.00
C PHE A 276 6.40 16.67 -22.36
N TRP A 277 7.50 17.23 -22.89
CA TRP A 277 8.16 16.66 -24.07
C TRP A 277 8.66 15.23 -23.79
N ARG A 278 9.29 15.01 -22.62
CA ARG A 278 9.75 13.68 -22.19
C ARG A 278 8.60 12.71 -21.95
N MET A 279 7.47 13.16 -21.40
CA MET A 279 6.25 12.34 -21.33
C MET A 279 5.76 11.93 -22.73
N GLY A 280 5.81 12.82 -23.72
CA GLY A 280 5.49 12.51 -25.11
C GLY A 280 6.46 11.50 -25.75
N ALA A 281 7.76 11.61 -25.45
CA ALA A 281 8.77 10.65 -25.90
C ALA A 281 8.58 9.26 -25.25
N LEU A 282 8.33 9.20 -23.94
CA LEU A 282 7.99 7.97 -23.22
C LEU A 282 6.71 7.33 -23.78
N LEU A 283 5.67 8.13 -24.07
CA LEU A 283 4.44 7.64 -24.70
C LEU A 283 4.71 6.95 -26.06
N ALA A 284 5.50 7.58 -26.92
CA ALA A 284 5.86 7.00 -28.22
C ALA A 284 6.68 5.70 -28.08
N LEU A 285 7.72 5.70 -27.24
CA LEU A 285 8.59 4.53 -27.03
C LEU A 285 7.84 3.35 -26.40
N THR A 286 7.07 3.60 -25.34
CA THR A 286 6.31 2.56 -24.62
C THR A 286 5.19 1.97 -25.48
N HIS A 287 4.51 2.78 -26.30
CA HIS A 287 3.54 2.29 -27.28
C HIS A 287 4.21 1.38 -28.33
N ALA A 288 5.37 1.78 -28.86
CA ALA A 288 6.12 1.01 -29.86
C ALA A 288 6.61 -0.36 -29.33
N VAL A 289 6.95 -0.48 -28.04
CA VAL A 289 7.30 -1.76 -27.40
C VAL A 289 6.10 -2.49 -26.77
N HIS A 290 4.87 -2.17 -27.18
CA HIS A 290 3.63 -2.79 -26.69
C HIS A 290 3.48 -2.76 -25.16
N GLY A 291 3.90 -1.66 -24.53
CA GLY A 291 3.64 -1.40 -23.12
C GLY A 291 2.15 -1.18 -22.82
N TYR A 292 1.76 -1.54 -21.61
CA TYR A 292 0.47 -1.22 -20.99
C TYR A 292 0.67 -0.95 -19.48
N ASP A 293 -0.39 -0.60 -18.76
CA ASP A 293 -0.42 -0.43 -17.30
C ASP A 293 0.58 0.57 -16.68
N LEU A 294 1.02 1.57 -17.43
CA LEU A 294 1.87 2.66 -16.92
C LEU A 294 1.01 3.71 -16.20
N HIS A 295 0.32 3.29 -15.15
CA HIS A 295 -0.44 4.15 -14.25
C HIS A 295 0.47 5.06 -13.42
N ALA A 296 -0.11 6.08 -12.77
CA ALA A 296 0.60 7.11 -12.02
C ALA A 296 1.55 6.56 -10.94
N ASP A 297 1.27 5.40 -10.37
CA ASP A 297 2.15 4.76 -9.39
C ASP A 297 3.40 4.10 -9.98
N ASN A 298 3.44 3.88 -11.30
CA ASN A 298 4.59 3.36 -12.04
C ASN A 298 5.47 4.48 -12.64
N VAL A 299 5.14 5.76 -12.41
CA VAL A 299 5.88 6.93 -12.92
C VAL A 299 6.18 7.92 -11.81
N ILE A 300 7.47 8.27 -11.65
CA ILE A 300 7.94 9.31 -10.72
C ILE A 300 8.34 10.57 -11.49
N ALA A 301 7.85 11.73 -11.06
CA ALA A 301 8.38 13.02 -11.47
C ALA A 301 9.61 13.40 -10.63
N ALA A 302 10.81 13.18 -11.20
CA ALA A 302 12.07 13.63 -10.62
C ALA A 302 12.42 15.02 -11.18
N GLY A 303 11.66 16.04 -10.77
CA GLY A 303 11.80 17.39 -11.30
C GLY A 303 11.33 17.48 -12.75
N ALA A 304 12.23 17.84 -13.66
CA ALA A 304 11.94 17.90 -15.10
C ALA A 304 12.05 16.54 -15.82
N ASP A 305 12.39 15.46 -15.11
CA ASP A 305 12.54 14.12 -15.63
C ASP A 305 11.40 13.20 -15.15
N PRO A 306 10.42 12.84 -16.01
CA PRO A 306 9.54 11.71 -15.74
C PRO A 306 10.35 10.41 -15.89
N VAL A 307 10.25 9.53 -14.90
CA VAL A 307 10.92 8.23 -14.91
C VAL A 307 9.89 7.13 -14.66
N VAL A 308 9.81 6.19 -15.60
CA VAL A 308 9.01 4.97 -15.45
C VAL A 308 9.81 4.01 -14.57
N ILE A 309 9.25 3.63 -13.41
CA ILE A 309 9.94 2.83 -12.39
C ILE A 309 9.52 1.36 -12.36
N ASP A 310 8.36 1.00 -12.91
CA ASP A 310 8.06 -0.39 -13.24
C ASP A 310 7.71 -0.59 -14.72
N LEU A 311 8.19 -1.71 -15.23
CA LEU A 311 8.38 -2.03 -16.65
C LEU A 311 8.00 -3.49 -16.95
N GLU A 312 7.48 -4.25 -15.98
CA GLU A 312 7.08 -5.65 -16.23
C GLU A 312 5.92 -5.79 -17.22
N ALA A 313 5.13 -4.73 -17.41
CA ALA A 313 4.05 -4.63 -18.39
C ALA A 313 4.51 -4.23 -19.82
N LEU A 314 5.81 -4.30 -20.14
CA LEU A 314 6.33 -4.08 -21.50
C LEU A 314 6.34 -5.36 -22.36
N PHE A 315 6.50 -5.20 -23.68
CA PHE A 315 6.66 -6.29 -24.67
C PHE A 315 5.50 -7.30 -24.73
N HIS A 316 4.31 -6.92 -24.28
CA HIS A 316 3.16 -7.82 -24.20
C HIS A 316 2.46 -8.03 -25.54
N THR A 317 1.94 -9.23 -25.77
CA THR A 317 1.15 -9.56 -26.96
C THR A 317 -0.35 -9.54 -26.63
N SER A 318 -1.19 -9.21 -27.60
CA SER A 318 -2.66 -9.14 -27.43
C SER A 318 -3.32 -10.47 -27.03
N GLY A 319 -2.58 -11.58 -26.96
CA GLY A 319 -3.05 -12.86 -26.46
C GLY A 319 -3.04 -13.00 -24.92
N THR A 320 -2.17 -12.27 -24.21
CA THR A 320 -1.90 -12.49 -22.78
C THR A 320 -2.66 -11.57 -21.82
N GLN A 321 -3.27 -10.48 -22.32
CA GLN A 321 -3.86 -9.43 -21.48
C GLN A 321 -5.32 -9.71 -21.05
N PRO A 322 -5.75 -9.35 -19.82
CA PRO A 322 -7.15 -9.39 -19.41
C PRO A 322 -8.06 -8.51 -20.28
N ALA A 323 -7.57 -7.35 -20.73
CA ALA A 323 -8.28 -6.44 -21.64
C ALA A 323 -8.70 -7.10 -22.96
N ALA A 324 -7.93 -8.09 -23.44
CA ALA A 324 -8.26 -8.86 -24.63
C ALA A 324 -9.58 -9.64 -24.52
N ARG A 325 -10.15 -9.85 -23.30
CA ARG A 325 -11.52 -10.35 -23.16
C ARG A 325 -12.57 -9.45 -23.80
N ARG A 326 -12.36 -8.13 -23.86
CA ARG A 326 -13.29 -7.19 -24.53
C ARG A 326 -13.10 -7.22 -26.05
N ALA A 327 -11.86 -7.27 -26.54
CA ALA A 327 -11.57 -7.46 -27.96
C ALA A 327 -12.14 -8.79 -28.51
N ARG A 328 -12.15 -9.86 -27.68
CA ARG A 328 -12.82 -11.15 -28.00
C ARG A 328 -14.35 -11.06 -28.15
N LEU A 329 -14.99 -9.94 -27.83
CA LEU A 329 -16.41 -9.68 -28.12
C LEU A 329 -16.63 -9.05 -29.52
N GLY A 330 -15.56 -8.77 -30.28
CA GLY A 330 -15.64 -8.30 -31.66
C GLY A 330 -15.85 -6.79 -31.84
N ASP A 331 -15.74 -5.98 -30.78
CA ASP A 331 -15.92 -4.53 -30.85
C ASP A 331 -14.77 -3.83 -31.62
N PRO A 332 -15.03 -3.21 -32.80
CA PRO A 332 -14.01 -2.53 -33.60
C PRO A 332 -13.63 -1.13 -33.06
N ALA A 333 -14.34 -0.61 -32.04
CA ALA A 333 -13.95 0.59 -31.30
C ALA A 333 -12.93 0.23 -30.21
N ALA A 334 -13.25 -0.74 -29.33
CA ALA A 334 -12.29 -1.25 -28.35
C ALA A 334 -10.99 -1.74 -29.00
N ALA A 335 -11.06 -2.45 -30.14
CA ALA A 335 -9.85 -2.89 -30.86
C ALA A 335 -8.98 -1.72 -31.37
N ARG A 336 -9.58 -0.60 -31.79
CA ARG A 336 -8.82 0.61 -32.17
C ARG A 336 -8.23 1.35 -30.97
N LEU A 337 -8.92 1.36 -29.83
CA LEU A 337 -8.42 1.95 -28.60
C LEU A 337 -7.22 1.15 -28.04
N ASP A 338 -7.28 -0.19 -28.07
CA ASP A 338 -6.16 -1.07 -27.70
C ASP A 338 -4.95 -0.89 -28.65
N ALA A 339 -5.21 -0.76 -29.96
CA ALA A 339 -4.17 -0.49 -30.95
C ALA A 339 -3.60 0.95 -30.90
N SER A 340 -4.00 1.79 -29.94
CA SER A 340 -3.58 3.19 -29.82
C SER A 340 -2.62 3.44 -28.66
N VAL A 341 -2.08 4.66 -28.59
CA VAL A 341 -1.26 5.15 -27.47
C VAL A 341 -2.00 5.13 -26.12
N LEU A 342 -3.34 5.08 -26.10
CA LEU A 342 -4.12 5.00 -24.86
C LEU A 342 -3.86 3.70 -24.07
N ARG A 343 -3.54 2.58 -24.75
CA ARG A 343 -3.24 1.31 -24.07
C ARG A 343 -2.06 1.40 -23.10
N THR A 344 -1.15 2.35 -23.31
CA THR A 344 0.01 2.55 -22.42
C THR A 344 -0.38 2.86 -20.97
N GLY A 345 -1.55 3.47 -20.72
CA GLY A 345 -1.95 3.98 -19.40
C GLY A 345 -1.37 5.35 -19.03
N LEU A 346 -0.47 5.91 -19.86
CA LEU A 346 0.20 7.20 -19.60
C LEU A 346 -0.72 8.42 -19.77
N LEU A 347 -1.76 8.30 -20.60
CA LEU A 347 -2.70 9.37 -20.98
C LEU A 347 -3.98 9.35 -20.13
N PRO A 348 -4.64 10.51 -19.90
CA PRO A 348 -5.94 10.58 -19.24
C PRO A 348 -6.99 9.72 -19.94
N GLY A 349 -7.77 9.00 -19.14
CA GLY A 349 -8.65 7.92 -19.56
C GLY A 349 -9.33 7.28 -18.36
N PRO A 350 -10.42 7.88 -17.82
CA PRO A 350 -11.06 7.40 -16.61
C PRO A 350 -11.68 6.01 -16.81
N PHE A 351 -11.28 5.07 -15.95
CA PHE A 351 -11.93 3.77 -15.84
C PHE A 351 -13.31 3.96 -15.23
N VAL A 352 -14.36 3.68 -16.02
CA VAL A 352 -15.75 3.70 -15.55
C VAL A 352 -16.12 2.34 -14.98
N MET A 353 -16.59 2.32 -13.74
CA MET A 353 -17.01 1.13 -13.00
C MET A 353 -18.21 1.45 -12.09
N PRO A 354 -19.04 0.46 -11.73
CA PRO A 354 -20.07 0.65 -10.71
C PRO A 354 -19.44 0.87 -9.33
N ASP A 355 -19.94 1.87 -8.62
CA ASP A 355 -19.71 2.15 -7.20
C ASP A 355 -20.36 1.04 -6.36
N VAL A 356 -19.64 0.47 -5.39
CA VAL A 356 -20.09 -0.73 -4.66
C VAL A 356 -21.25 -0.47 -3.69
N ASP A 357 -21.43 0.78 -3.26
CA ASP A 357 -22.44 1.17 -2.27
C ASP A 357 -23.75 1.63 -2.94
N THR A 358 -23.65 2.14 -4.17
CA THR A 358 -24.76 2.79 -4.89
C THR A 358 -25.09 2.21 -6.26
N GLU A 359 -24.30 1.24 -6.75
CA GLU A 359 -24.32 0.66 -8.11
C GLU A 359 -24.14 1.68 -9.27
N ARG A 360 -23.93 2.96 -8.97
CA ARG A 360 -23.83 4.01 -9.98
C ARG A 360 -22.47 4.02 -10.67
N PRO A 361 -22.38 4.29 -11.99
CA PRO A 361 -21.10 4.43 -12.65
C PRO A 361 -20.33 5.64 -12.12
N PHE A 362 -19.11 5.41 -11.63
CA PHE A 362 -18.13 6.45 -11.33
C PHE A 362 -16.88 6.24 -12.18
N GLY A 363 -16.17 7.33 -12.49
CA GLY A 363 -14.94 7.32 -13.26
C GLY A 363 -13.74 7.59 -12.36
N VAL A 364 -12.68 6.78 -12.49
CA VAL A 364 -11.39 7.03 -11.83
C VAL A 364 -10.30 7.05 -12.88
N ASP A 365 -9.60 8.18 -12.97
CA ASP A 365 -8.37 8.28 -13.75
C ASP A 365 -7.17 7.84 -12.90
N ILE A 366 -6.42 6.86 -13.39
CA ILE A 366 -5.19 6.36 -12.76
C ILE A 366 -3.93 6.74 -13.54
N SER A 367 -4.05 7.49 -14.64
CA SER A 367 -2.91 7.84 -15.48
C SER A 367 -2.00 8.89 -14.81
N PRO A 368 -0.68 8.88 -15.10
CA PRO A 368 0.28 9.89 -14.66
C PRO A 368 -0.15 11.34 -14.90
N LEU A 369 -0.92 11.57 -15.97
CA LEU A 369 -1.35 12.89 -16.42
C LEU A 369 -2.77 13.28 -16.00
N GLY A 370 -3.58 12.32 -15.55
CA GLY A 370 -5.00 12.52 -15.19
C GLY A 370 -5.33 12.36 -13.69
N THR A 371 -4.45 11.76 -12.87
CA THR A 371 -4.72 11.56 -11.45
C THR A 371 -4.86 12.87 -10.66
N ALA A 372 -5.98 13.02 -9.94
CA ALA A 372 -6.20 14.07 -8.96
C ALA A 372 -5.79 13.62 -7.53
N PRO A 373 -5.50 14.54 -6.59
CA PRO A 373 -5.07 14.20 -5.22
C PRO A 373 -6.10 13.45 -4.38
N ASP A 374 -7.38 13.58 -4.73
CA ASP A 374 -8.57 13.05 -4.05
C ASP A 374 -9.17 11.81 -4.75
N ARG A 375 -8.43 11.18 -5.68
CA ARG A 375 -8.89 10.01 -6.43
C ARG A 375 -9.43 8.91 -5.50
N ARG A 376 -10.56 8.30 -5.86
CA ARG A 376 -11.07 7.08 -5.21
C ARG A 376 -10.22 5.88 -5.57
N SER A 377 -10.21 4.86 -4.71
CA SER A 377 -9.64 3.55 -5.01
C SER A 377 -10.49 2.80 -6.04
N LEU A 378 -9.84 2.14 -7.01
CA LEU A 378 -10.47 1.17 -7.92
C LEU A 378 -10.84 -0.15 -7.21
N ILE A 379 -10.13 -0.48 -6.13
CA ILE A 379 -10.35 -1.67 -5.32
C ILE A 379 -11.14 -1.26 -4.08
N PRO A 380 -12.29 -1.89 -3.77
CA PRO A 380 -13.01 -1.64 -2.53
C PRO A 380 -12.11 -1.94 -1.33
N THR A 381 -11.82 -0.92 -0.52
CA THR A 381 -10.99 -1.07 0.67
C THR A 381 -11.89 -1.49 1.83
N PRO A 382 -11.52 -2.50 2.64
CA PRO A 382 -12.20 -2.77 3.91
C PRO A 382 -12.18 -1.51 4.77
N LEU A 383 -13.34 -1.08 5.25
CA LEU A 383 -13.48 0.02 6.17
C LEU A 383 -13.88 -0.49 7.55
N THR A 384 -13.37 0.18 8.58
CA THR A 384 -13.79 -0.02 9.95
C THR A 384 -14.83 1.04 10.27
N ASP A 385 -16.08 0.64 10.48
CA ASP A 385 -17.13 1.54 10.96
C ASP A 385 -16.89 1.84 12.44
N ASP A 386 -17.18 3.07 12.90
CA ASP A 386 -16.93 3.57 14.26
C ASP A 386 -15.68 2.99 14.98
N PRO A 387 -14.47 3.18 14.39
CA PRO A 387 -13.25 2.52 14.84
C PRO A 387 -12.87 2.93 16.27
N GLY A 388 -12.47 1.95 17.07
CA GLY A 388 -12.13 2.14 18.48
C GLY A 388 -13.35 2.29 19.41
N THR A 389 -14.54 1.88 18.98
CA THR A 389 -15.77 1.81 19.79
C THR A 389 -16.31 0.39 19.85
N ASP A 390 -17.23 0.08 20.76
CA ASP A 390 -17.89 -1.24 20.80
C ASP A 390 -19.02 -1.40 19.77
N GLY A 391 -19.29 -0.38 18.96
CA GLY A 391 -20.04 -0.47 17.71
C GLY A 391 -19.16 -0.73 16.48
N CYS A 392 -17.86 -0.98 16.67
CA CYS A 392 -16.89 -1.13 15.58
C CYS A 392 -17.25 -2.27 14.62
N GLY A 393 -17.58 -1.92 13.38
CA GLY A 393 -18.02 -2.84 12.31
C GLY A 393 -16.99 -3.03 11.19
N SER A 394 -17.31 -3.92 10.25
CA SER A 394 -16.54 -4.13 9.02
C SER A 394 -17.40 -3.88 7.78
N GLY A 395 -17.21 -2.74 7.15
CA GLY A 395 -17.74 -2.40 5.82
C GLY A 395 -16.69 -2.52 4.73
N SER A 396 -17.05 -2.15 3.51
CA SER A 396 -16.11 -2.00 2.39
C SER A 396 -16.60 -0.93 1.44
N ALA A 397 -15.75 0.03 1.06
CA ALA A 397 -16.14 1.09 0.12
C ALA A 397 -14.98 1.49 -0.80
N THR A 398 -15.31 2.11 -1.93
CA THR A 398 -14.35 2.75 -2.83
C THR A 398 -13.93 4.13 -2.30
N GLY A 399 -13.29 4.13 -1.14
CA GLY A 399 -12.81 5.33 -0.43
C GLY A 399 -11.62 6.03 -1.11
N PRO A 400 -11.15 7.16 -0.57
CA PRO A 400 -10.02 7.92 -1.14
C PRO A 400 -8.70 7.13 -1.08
N SER A 401 -7.98 7.12 -2.20
CA SER A 401 -6.70 6.44 -2.38
C SER A 401 -5.59 7.10 -1.56
N ARG A 402 -5.21 6.51 -0.43
CA ARG A 402 -3.99 6.93 0.31
C ARG A 402 -2.73 6.55 -0.47
N ARG A 403 -2.16 7.52 -1.19
CA ARG A 403 -0.81 7.43 -1.78
C ARG A 403 0.24 7.73 -0.70
N PRO A 404 1.39 7.02 -0.64
CA PRO A 404 2.47 7.39 0.27
C PRO A 404 3.01 8.79 -0.09
N PRO A 405 3.33 9.64 0.90
CA PRO A 405 3.76 11.02 0.64
C PRO A 405 5.10 11.04 -0.11
N GLY A 406 5.19 11.90 -1.12
CA GLY A 406 6.38 12.07 -1.97
C GLY A 406 6.22 11.45 -3.36
N ALA A 407 5.69 10.23 -3.46
CA ALA A 407 5.47 9.58 -4.75
C ALA A 407 4.39 10.33 -5.56
N SER A 408 4.83 11.10 -6.57
CA SER A 408 3.95 11.82 -7.48
C SER A 408 4.40 11.65 -8.93
N ALA A 409 3.42 11.40 -9.80
CA ALA A 409 3.62 11.35 -11.26
C ALA A 409 3.62 12.76 -11.88
N PHE A 410 3.03 13.73 -11.17
CA PHE A 410 3.05 15.14 -11.53
C PHE A 410 4.12 15.85 -10.69
N PRO A 411 5.00 16.68 -11.29
CA PRO A 411 5.97 17.42 -10.51
C PRO A 411 5.26 18.43 -9.61
N ALA A 412 5.56 18.37 -8.31
CA ALA A 412 5.09 19.39 -7.37
C ALA A 412 5.65 20.77 -7.76
N ALA A 413 4.87 21.83 -7.54
CA ALA A 413 5.36 23.19 -7.75
C ALA A 413 6.45 23.52 -6.72
N ALA A 414 7.63 23.96 -7.18
CA ALA A 414 8.69 24.40 -6.29
C ALA A 414 8.20 25.56 -5.39
N PRO A 415 8.47 25.54 -4.07
CA PRO A 415 7.98 26.56 -3.16
C PRO A 415 8.57 27.93 -3.50
N SER A 416 7.71 28.89 -3.85
CA SER A 416 8.19 30.21 -4.28
C SER A 416 8.85 30.98 -3.14
N THR A 417 10.12 31.33 -3.30
CA THR A 417 10.90 32.14 -2.34
C THR A 417 10.53 33.62 -2.43
N ARG A 418 9.25 33.95 -2.22
CA ARG A 418 8.82 35.31 -1.90
C ARG A 418 9.25 35.64 -0.47
N ALA A 419 10.39 36.31 -0.34
CA ALA A 419 10.86 36.85 0.93
C ALA A 419 9.78 37.75 1.55
N ARG A 420 9.20 37.32 2.68
CA ARG A 420 8.27 38.16 3.46
C ARG A 420 9.07 39.20 4.25
N THR A 421 9.48 40.27 3.58
CA THR A 421 9.87 41.53 4.23
C THR A 421 8.62 42.16 4.87
N GLY A 422 8.22 41.61 6.02
CA GLY A 422 7.09 42.08 6.82
C GLY A 422 7.52 42.17 8.28
N THR A 423 7.58 43.40 8.78
CA THR A 423 7.96 43.70 10.17
C THR A 423 6.97 43.08 11.17
N ARG A 424 7.49 42.57 12.29
CA ARG A 424 6.65 42.08 13.39
C ARG A 424 6.11 43.26 14.20
N SER A 425 4.80 43.47 14.14
CA SER A 425 4.06 44.34 15.07
C SER A 425 3.01 43.49 15.78
N SER A 426 3.11 43.39 17.11
CA SER A 426 2.17 42.61 17.92
C SER A 426 0.83 43.35 18.09
N PRO A 427 -0.33 42.69 17.91
CA PRO A 427 -1.63 43.29 18.21
C PRO A 427 -1.90 43.26 19.73
N GLY A 428 -2.23 44.42 20.30
CA GLY A 428 -2.68 44.56 21.69
C GLY A 428 -4.21 44.43 21.84
N THR A 429 -4.66 44.33 23.09
CA THR A 429 -6.06 44.10 23.49
C THR A 429 -6.99 45.29 23.16
N PRO A 430 -8.22 45.05 22.63
CA PRO A 430 -9.24 46.10 22.48
C PRO A 430 -10.14 46.26 23.73
N PRO A 431 -10.64 47.48 24.04
CA PRO A 431 -11.60 47.76 25.12
C PRO A 431 -13.09 47.67 24.67
N PRO A 432 -14.08 47.72 25.59
CA PRO A 432 -15.45 47.29 25.31
C PRO A 432 -16.55 48.38 25.16
N THR A 433 -17.55 48.06 24.31
CA THR A 433 -19.02 48.30 24.38
C THR A 433 -19.66 49.69 24.57
N ALA A 434 -20.49 50.07 23.58
CA ALA A 434 -21.83 50.72 23.67
C ALA A 434 -22.45 50.77 22.24
N ALA A 435 -23.75 50.94 21.95
CA ALA A 435 -25.05 50.56 22.54
C ALA A 435 -26.15 50.77 21.44
N SER A 436 -27.29 50.07 21.46
CA SER A 436 -28.36 50.13 20.41
C SER A 436 -29.55 51.05 20.80
N PRO A 437 -30.54 51.38 19.92
CA PRO A 437 -31.64 50.44 19.54
C PRO A 437 -32.31 50.59 18.12
N PRO A 438 -33.13 49.60 17.68
CA PRO A 438 -33.98 49.60 16.45
C PRO A 438 -35.50 49.82 16.75
N PRO A 439 -36.43 50.01 15.76
CA PRO A 439 -36.99 48.97 14.84
C PRO A 439 -37.12 49.51 13.38
N GLY A 440 -37.95 49.11 12.39
CA GLY A 440 -39.03 48.13 12.13
C GLY A 440 -40.16 48.76 11.25
N PRO A 441 -41.23 48.06 10.77
CA PRO A 441 -41.50 46.61 10.72
C PRO A 441 -42.10 46.06 9.38
N GLY A 442 -42.23 44.72 9.26
CA GLY A 442 -43.29 44.01 8.50
C GLY A 442 -43.21 43.89 6.96
N SER A 443 -43.94 42.98 6.28
CA SER A 443 -44.64 41.76 6.75
C SER A 443 -45.16 40.90 5.57
N SER A 444 -44.68 39.65 5.46
CA SER A 444 -45.40 38.40 5.07
C SER A 444 -46.54 38.39 4.02
N LEU A 445 -46.47 37.45 3.07
CA LEU A 445 -47.50 36.39 2.89
C LEU A 445 -47.01 35.25 1.97
N ARG A 446 -47.80 34.16 1.85
CA ARG A 446 -47.51 32.93 1.10
C ARG A 446 -48.48 32.72 -0.07
N ALA A 447 -48.09 31.83 -0.99
CA ALA A 447 -48.84 30.63 -1.43
C ALA A 447 -49.24 30.50 -2.92
N ASP A 448 -48.95 29.28 -3.42
CA ASP A 448 -49.79 28.40 -4.24
C ASP A 448 -50.02 28.59 -5.77
N ARG A 449 -49.82 27.44 -6.44
CA ARG A 449 -50.41 26.94 -7.71
C ARG A 449 -49.88 27.58 -9.01
N CYS A 450 -49.41 26.84 -10.03
CA CYS A 450 -49.76 25.54 -10.67
C CYS A 450 -50.66 25.67 -11.90
N THR A 451 -50.37 24.83 -12.92
CA THR A 451 -50.95 24.80 -14.28
C THR A 451 -50.64 26.04 -15.15
N GLY A 452 -50.43 25.94 -16.47
CA GLY A 452 -50.14 24.77 -17.31
C GLY A 452 -50.92 24.74 -18.64
N ALA A 453 -50.23 24.78 -19.78
CA ALA A 453 -50.79 24.51 -21.11
C ALA A 453 -49.68 24.17 -22.14
N ARG A 454 -50.07 23.59 -23.29
CA ARG A 454 -49.20 23.28 -24.45
C ARG A 454 -49.65 24.06 -25.68
N THR A 455 -48.84 23.98 -26.75
CA THR A 455 -49.14 24.37 -28.14
C THR A 455 -49.09 25.89 -28.41
N SER A 456 -48.83 26.38 -29.64
CA SER A 456 -48.72 25.69 -30.93
C SER A 456 -47.82 26.46 -31.93
N ARG A 457 -47.36 25.78 -33.01
CA ARG A 457 -47.01 26.37 -34.34
C ARG A 457 -45.81 27.33 -34.41
N SER A 458 -45.24 27.64 -35.58
CA SER A 458 -45.04 26.86 -36.82
C SER A 458 -44.10 27.65 -37.75
N GLY A 459 -43.17 26.98 -38.43
CA GLY A 459 -42.26 27.55 -39.42
C GLY A 459 -41.33 26.47 -39.95
#